data_AF-A0A3M2HF94-F1
#
_entry.id   AF-A0A3M2HF94-F1
#
_cell.length_a   1.000
_cell.length_b   1.000
_cell.length_c   1.000
_cell.angle_alpha   90.00
_cell.angle_beta   90.00
_cell.angle_gamma   90.00
#
_symmetry.space_group_name_H-M   'P 1'
#
loop_
_entity.id
_entity.type
_entity.pdbx_description
1 polymer ?
#
loop_
_entity_poly.entity_id
_entity_poly.type
_entity_poly.pdbx_seq_one_letter_code
_entity_poly.pdbx_strand_id
1 'polypeptide(L)'
;MKKRFVLATVMVLSLMALAQELRLANSLWVSGDPEDCVDSLMFGNEKEVVVYSCALEKKYLGTYEFQHDTLFVTADSVISDVEDEFSESIRLGFIVIDGKLKMVTRQTSASEDEWDEPETDLEDEYIFTRVKR
;
A
#
# COMPACT_ATOMS: atom_id res chain seq x y z
N MET A 1 -3.28 -23.97 -45.65
CA MET A 1 -3.81 -22.69 -45.12
C MET A 1 -3.87 -22.75 -43.59
N LYS A 2 -3.46 -21.64 -42.95
CA LYS A 2 -3.75 -21.19 -41.57
C LYS A 2 -3.24 -22.02 -40.38
N LYS A 3 -2.16 -21.52 -39.76
CA LYS A 3 -1.99 -21.49 -38.29
C LYS A 3 -1.43 -20.13 -37.90
N ARG A 4 -2.26 -19.27 -37.32
CA ARG A 4 -1.88 -18.12 -36.49
C ARG A 4 -2.97 -17.95 -35.43
N PHE A 5 -2.62 -17.26 -34.35
CA PHE A 5 -3.41 -16.96 -33.15
C PHE A 5 -3.22 -17.93 -31.99
N VAL A 6 -2.11 -17.76 -31.25
CA VAL A 6 -2.12 -17.64 -29.78
C VAL A 6 -0.88 -16.82 -29.40
N LEU A 7 -0.97 -15.49 -29.32
CA LEU A 7 0.12 -14.65 -28.77
C LEU A 7 -0.35 -13.26 -28.30
N ALA A 8 -1.65 -13.06 -28.12
CA ALA A 8 -2.21 -11.74 -27.79
C ALA A 8 -2.60 -11.58 -26.30
N THR A 9 -2.65 -12.67 -25.53
CA THR A 9 -3.22 -12.62 -24.16
C THR A 9 -2.21 -12.18 -23.10
N VAL A 10 -0.91 -12.41 -23.30
CA VAL A 10 0.13 -12.08 -22.30
C VAL A 10 0.44 -10.58 -22.26
N MET A 11 0.24 -9.85 -23.37
CA MET A 11 0.54 -8.41 -23.44
C MET A 11 -0.46 -7.54 -22.68
N VAL A 12 -1.71 -7.98 -22.48
CA VAL A 12 -2.77 -7.12 -21.93
C VAL A 12 -2.68 -6.98 -20.40
N LEU A 13 -2.27 -8.03 -19.68
CA LEU A 13 -2.16 -7.98 -18.21
C LEU A 13 -1.06 -7.03 -17.74
N SER A 14 0.10 -7.01 -18.41
CA SER A 14 1.21 -6.13 -18.01
C SER A 14 0.91 -4.63 -18.17
N LEU A 15 0.00 -4.25 -19.08
CA LEU A 15 -0.40 -2.85 -19.27
C LEU A 15 -1.35 -2.33 -18.17
N MET A 16 -2.20 -3.20 -17.59
CA MET A 16 -3.13 -2.80 -16.54
C MET A 16 -2.41 -2.53 -15.21
N ALA A 17 -1.46 -3.38 -14.84
CA ALA A 17 -0.62 -3.18 -13.66
C ALA A 17 0.20 -1.88 -13.77
N LEU A 18 0.83 -1.63 -14.93
CA LEU A 18 1.61 -0.41 -15.17
C LEU A 18 0.75 0.86 -15.08
N ALA A 19 -0.48 0.82 -15.58
CA ALA A 19 -1.41 1.94 -15.53
C ALA A 19 -1.95 2.21 -14.11
N GLN A 20 -2.08 1.17 -13.27
CA GLN A 20 -2.43 1.30 -11.86
C GLN A 20 -1.26 1.87 -11.04
N GLU A 21 -0.03 1.41 -11.28
CA GLU A 21 1.18 1.98 -10.66
C GLU A 21 1.34 3.48 -10.97
N LEU A 22 1.13 3.89 -12.23
CA LEU A 22 1.17 5.30 -12.63
C LEU A 22 0.11 6.18 -11.95
N ARG A 23 -1.01 5.60 -11.50
CA ARG A 23 -2.06 6.35 -10.80
C ARG A 23 -1.72 6.62 -9.34
N LEU A 24 -0.89 5.78 -8.73
CA LEU A 24 -0.44 5.93 -7.35
C LEU A 24 0.76 6.85 -7.22
N ALA A 25 1.70 6.82 -8.16
CA ALA A 25 2.90 7.66 -8.08
C ALA A 25 2.57 9.14 -7.82
N ASN A 26 3.31 9.77 -6.90
CA ASN A 26 3.13 11.15 -6.44
C ASN A 26 1.70 11.45 -5.95
N SER A 27 1.14 10.61 -5.09
CA SER A 27 -0.20 10.82 -4.54
C SER A 27 -0.25 10.65 -3.02
N LEU A 28 -1.11 11.45 -2.39
CA LEU A 28 -1.43 11.37 -0.97
C LEU A 28 -2.82 10.79 -0.80
N TRP A 29 -2.93 9.83 0.11
CA TRP A 29 -4.18 9.20 0.50
C TRP A 29 -4.33 9.25 2.01
N VAL A 30 -5.54 9.52 2.49
CA VAL A 30 -5.83 9.67 3.93
C VAL A 30 -7.06 8.88 4.33
N SER A 31 -7.05 8.34 5.56
CA SER A 31 -8.17 7.67 6.20
C SER A 31 -8.45 8.31 7.55
N GLY A 32 -9.72 8.53 7.87
CA GLY A 32 -10.17 9.24 9.07
C GLY A 32 -10.72 10.65 8.79
N ASP A 33 -11.11 11.35 9.86
CA ASP A 33 -11.63 12.71 9.80
C ASP A 33 -10.47 13.73 9.66
N PRO A 34 -10.46 14.60 8.64
CA PRO A 34 -9.40 15.60 8.46
C PRO A 34 -9.29 16.64 9.58
N GLU A 35 -10.31 16.81 10.43
CA GLU A 35 -10.22 17.67 11.63
C GLU A 35 -9.47 16.98 12.78
N ASP A 36 -9.30 15.66 12.70
CA ASP A 36 -8.53 14.84 13.63
C ASP A 36 -7.19 14.39 13.01
N CYS A 37 -6.41 13.65 13.79
CA CYS A 37 -5.22 12.98 13.30
C CYS A 37 -5.63 11.81 12.39
N VAL A 38 -5.07 11.77 11.18
CA VAL A 38 -5.44 10.80 10.12
C VAL A 38 -4.28 9.90 9.74
N ASP A 39 -4.58 8.64 9.45
CA ASP A 39 -3.62 7.76 8.81
C ASP A 39 -3.38 8.22 7.37
N SER A 40 -2.16 8.10 6.87
CA SER A 40 -1.86 8.49 5.49
C SER A 40 -0.86 7.60 4.77
N LEU A 41 -1.02 7.54 3.44
CA LEU A 41 -0.13 6.89 2.50
C LEU A 41 0.33 7.93 1.47
N MET A 42 1.62 8.23 1.47
CA MET A 42 2.25 9.11 0.49
C MET A 42 3.07 8.27 -0.48
N PHE A 43 2.53 8.02 -1.67
CA PHE A 43 3.21 7.26 -2.72
C PHE A 43 4.15 8.18 -3.48
N GLY A 44 5.43 7.83 -3.50
CA GLY A 44 6.49 8.50 -4.25
C GLY A 44 6.63 7.98 -5.68
N ASN A 45 7.70 8.43 -6.34
CA ASN A 45 8.18 7.80 -7.56
C ASN A 45 8.92 6.50 -7.21
N GLU A 46 9.22 5.67 -8.20
CA GLU A 46 10.12 4.52 -8.02
C GLU A 46 9.65 3.48 -6.97
N LYS A 47 8.34 3.35 -6.78
CA LYS A 47 7.71 2.40 -5.86
C LYS A 47 7.94 2.68 -4.37
N GLU A 48 8.33 3.89 -4.00
CA GLU A 48 8.45 4.30 -2.60
C GLU A 48 7.10 4.70 -2.00
N VAL A 49 6.92 4.46 -0.71
CA VAL A 49 5.75 4.93 0.05
C VAL A 49 6.14 5.33 1.46
N VAL A 50 5.59 6.45 1.94
CA VAL A 50 5.62 6.83 3.35
C VAL A 50 4.27 6.55 3.97
N VAL A 51 4.24 5.71 4.99
CA VAL A 51 3.06 5.39 5.79
C VAL A 51 3.12 6.21 7.07
N TYR A 52 2.05 6.93 7.40
CA TYR A 52 1.89 7.54 8.71
C TYR A 52 0.75 6.87 9.44
N SER A 53 1.06 6.38 10.64
CA SER A 53 0.08 5.83 11.58
C SER A 53 -0.22 6.88 12.64
N CYS A 54 -1.48 7.32 12.70
CA CYS A 54 -1.93 8.26 13.71
C CYS A 54 -1.88 7.63 15.11
N ALA A 55 -2.35 6.39 15.25
CA ALA A 55 -2.39 5.69 16.53
C ALA A 55 -1.02 5.51 17.17
N LEU A 56 0.03 5.37 16.34
CA LEU A 56 1.41 5.22 16.79
C LEU A 56 2.19 6.53 16.74
N GLU A 57 1.62 7.59 16.17
CA GLU A 57 2.29 8.85 15.84
C GLU A 57 3.62 8.66 15.08
N LYS A 58 3.72 7.60 14.27
CA LYS A 58 4.95 7.16 13.60
C LYS A 58 4.85 7.21 12.08
N LYS A 59 5.99 7.49 11.44
CA LYS A 59 6.17 7.40 9.99
C LYS A 59 7.06 6.22 9.64
N TYR A 60 6.69 5.49 8.61
CA TYR A 60 7.45 4.36 8.07
C TYR A 60 7.75 4.63 6.61
N LEU A 61 9.00 4.44 6.20
CA LEU A 61 9.39 4.36 4.80
C LEU A 61 9.27 2.91 4.35
N GLY A 62 8.80 2.73 3.12
CA GLY A 62 8.61 1.42 2.54
C GLY A 62 8.49 1.44 1.04
N THR A 63 8.05 0.31 0.50
CA THR A 63 7.78 0.12 -0.92
C THR A 63 6.38 -0.39 -1.17
N TYR A 64 5.92 -0.31 -2.42
CA TYR A 64 4.64 -0.86 -2.83
C TYR A 64 4.71 -1.62 -4.14
N GLU A 65 3.85 -2.64 -4.25
CA GLU A 65 3.71 -3.43 -5.46
C GLU A 65 2.27 -3.94 -5.64
N PHE A 66 1.86 -4.13 -6.89
CA PHE A 66 0.62 -4.83 -7.20
C PHE A 66 0.90 -6.32 -7.41
N GLN A 67 0.21 -7.16 -6.63
CA GLN A 67 0.10 -8.58 -6.89
C GLN A 67 -1.33 -8.88 -7.34
N HIS A 68 -1.51 -9.12 -8.63
CA HIS A 68 -2.84 -9.20 -9.26
C HIS A 68 -3.66 -7.91 -9.02
N ASP A 69 -4.79 -8.01 -8.31
CA ASP A 69 -5.70 -6.89 -8.03
C ASP A 69 -5.49 -6.28 -6.63
N THR A 70 -4.47 -6.74 -5.91
CA THR A 70 -4.15 -6.27 -4.56
C THR A 70 -2.87 -5.46 -4.56
N LEU A 71 -2.95 -4.24 -4.04
CA LEU A 71 -1.80 -3.40 -3.73
C LEU A 71 -1.25 -3.83 -2.38
N PHE A 72 0.03 -4.22 -2.33
CA PHE A 72 0.75 -4.43 -1.10
C PHE A 72 1.69 -3.27 -0.83
N VAL A 73 1.68 -2.77 0.40
CA VAL A 73 2.63 -1.81 0.96
C VAL A 73 3.43 -2.53 2.02
N THR A 74 4.75 -2.52 1.93
CA THR A 74 5.65 -3.07 2.95
C THR A 74 6.55 -1.95 3.43
N ALA A 75 6.53 -1.65 4.73
CA ALA A 75 7.34 -0.60 5.33
C ALA A 75 8.08 -1.14 6.56
N ASP A 76 9.39 -0.94 6.60
CA ASP A 76 10.34 -1.58 7.52
C ASP A 76 11.21 -0.56 8.27
N SER A 77 11.18 0.71 7.83
CA SER A 77 12.08 1.75 8.31
C SER A 77 11.31 2.88 8.99
N VAL A 78 11.42 3.00 10.31
CA VAL A 78 10.81 4.13 11.04
C VAL A 78 11.58 5.42 10.72
N ILE A 79 10.88 6.44 10.22
CA ILE A 79 11.41 7.78 9.98
C ILE A 79 11.26 8.57 11.30
N SER A 80 12.18 8.37 12.23
CA SER A 80 12.21 8.99 13.56
C SER A 80 13.57 9.61 13.85
N ASP A 81 13.59 10.79 14.50
CA ASP A 81 14.81 11.44 15.01
C ASP A 81 15.30 10.82 16.34
N VAL A 82 14.49 9.92 16.92
CA VAL A 82 14.80 9.19 18.15
C VAL A 82 15.15 7.75 17.76
N GLU A 83 16.31 7.26 18.21
CA GLU A 83 16.72 5.87 18.05
C GLU A 83 15.70 4.97 18.77
N ASP A 84 14.69 4.51 18.05
CA ASP A 84 13.72 3.53 18.55
C ASP A 84 14.29 2.13 18.32
N GLU A 85 14.40 1.34 19.40
CA GLU A 85 14.93 -0.04 19.41
C GLU A 85 14.00 -1.07 18.72
N PHE A 86 12.87 -0.64 18.15
CA PHE A 86 11.87 -1.53 17.57
C PHE A 86 11.87 -1.44 16.04
N SER A 87 12.49 -2.44 15.40
CA SER A 87 12.38 -2.69 13.97
C SER A 87 11.04 -3.37 13.64
N GLU A 88 9.94 -2.69 13.92
CA GLU A 88 8.62 -3.17 13.51
C GLU A 88 8.44 -2.97 12.01
N SER A 89 8.29 -4.06 11.27
CA SER A 89 7.87 -4.02 9.87
C SER A 89 6.35 -4.17 9.79
N ILE A 90 5.74 -3.44 8.86
CA ILE A 90 4.32 -3.51 8.58
C ILE A 90 4.10 -3.85 7.11
N ARG A 91 3.17 -4.77 6.87
CA ARG A 91 2.67 -5.10 5.54
C ARG A 91 1.17 -4.88 5.49
N LEU A 92 0.74 -4.04 4.55
CA LEU A 92 -0.65 -3.65 4.36
C LEU A 92 -1.09 -4.07 2.97
N GLY A 93 -2.27 -4.68 2.86
CA GLY A 93 -2.89 -5.06 1.60
C GLY A 93 -4.14 -4.24 1.34
N PHE A 94 -4.29 -3.75 0.12
CA PHE A 94 -5.41 -2.92 -0.30
C PHE A 94 -6.02 -3.40 -1.61
N ILE A 95 -7.33 -3.23 -1.74
CA ILE A 95 -8.03 -3.33 -3.03
C ILE A 95 -8.54 -1.96 -3.46
N VAL A 96 -8.56 -1.74 -4.77
CA VAL A 96 -9.08 -0.49 -5.34
C VAL A 96 -10.58 -0.63 -5.59
N ILE A 97 -11.40 0.12 -4.85
CA ILE A 97 -12.86 0.16 -5.02
C ILE A 97 -13.29 1.60 -5.25
N ASP A 98 -13.95 1.89 -6.36
CA ASP A 98 -14.46 3.23 -6.71
C ASP A 98 -13.41 4.36 -6.59
N GLY A 99 -12.16 4.04 -6.93
CA GLY A 99 -11.04 4.98 -6.84
C GLY A 99 -10.58 5.28 -5.40
N LYS A 100 -11.01 4.48 -4.42
CA LYS A 100 -10.55 4.46 -3.03
C LYS A 100 -9.66 3.24 -2.80
N LEU A 101 -8.79 3.30 -1.80
CA LEU A 101 -8.03 2.13 -1.34
C LEU A 101 -8.70 1.60 -0.07
N LYS A 102 -9.30 0.42 -0.14
CA LYS A 102 -9.83 -0.27 1.04
C LYS A 102 -8.77 -1.23 1.55
N MET A 103 -8.37 -1.10 2.81
CA MET A 103 -7.48 -2.07 3.44
C MET A 103 -8.22 -3.41 3.61
N VAL A 104 -7.55 -4.50 3.28
CA VAL A 104 -8.09 -5.87 3.37
C VAL A 104 -7.19 -6.81 4.16
N THR A 105 -5.92 -6.45 4.33
CA THR A 105 -5.00 -7.22 5.17
C THR A 105 -4.03 -6.30 5.90
N ARG A 106 -3.72 -6.62 7.15
CA ARG A 106 -2.64 -6.02 7.92
C ARG A 106 -1.78 -7.13 8.52
N GLN A 107 -0.48 -6.93 8.51
CA GLN A 107 0.48 -7.85 9.10
C GLN A 107 1.62 -7.04 9.72
N THR A 108 2.05 -7.44 10.90
CA THR A 108 3.20 -6.86 11.60
C THR A 108 4.29 -7.90 11.77
N SER A 109 5.50 -7.42 11.99
CA SER A 109 6.68 -8.23 12.19
C SER A 109 7.55 -7.55 13.24
N ALA A 110 7.90 -8.27 14.32
CA ALA A 110 8.88 -7.79 15.29
C ALA A 110 10.33 -7.95 14.79
N SER A 111 10.53 -8.72 13.72
CA SER A 111 11.81 -8.94 13.03
C SER A 111 11.56 -9.21 11.54
N GLU A 112 12.58 -9.09 10.68
CA GLU A 112 12.41 -9.30 9.23
C GLU A 112 11.90 -10.71 8.85
N ASP A 113 12.18 -11.71 9.69
CA ASP A 113 11.97 -13.13 9.39
C ASP A 113 10.72 -13.74 10.04
N GLU A 114 10.09 -13.06 11.00
CA GLU A 114 8.97 -13.61 11.77
C GLU A 114 7.74 -12.69 11.70
N TRP A 115 6.90 -12.98 10.71
CA TRP A 115 5.65 -12.26 10.50
C TRP A 115 4.50 -12.90 11.29
N ASP A 116 3.69 -12.07 11.93
CA ASP A 116 2.45 -12.49 12.58
C ASP A 116 1.45 -13.04 11.55
N GLU A 117 0.41 -13.76 11.99
CA GLU A 117 -0.69 -14.13 11.09
C GLU A 117 -1.38 -12.86 10.55
N PRO A 118 -1.72 -12.79 9.25
CA PRO A 118 -2.33 -11.60 8.69
C PRO A 118 -3.75 -11.41 9.25
N GLU A 119 -4.02 -10.22 9.76
CA GLU A 119 -5.36 -9.77 10.11
C GLU A 119 -6.13 -9.45 8.83
N THR A 120 -7.31 -10.07 8.64
CA THR A 120 -8.11 -9.94 7.41
C THR A 120 -9.54 -9.45 7.63
N ASP A 121 -10.06 -9.55 8.86
CA ASP A 121 -11.36 -9.02 9.27
C ASP A 121 -11.22 -7.57 9.74
N LEU A 122 -10.62 -6.72 8.90
CA LEU A 122 -10.47 -5.30 9.18
C LEU A 122 -11.82 -4.59 9.03
N GLU A 123 -12.19 -3.78 10.02
CA GLU A 123 -13.41 -2.98 9.97
C GLU A 123 -13.41 -2.06 8.72
N ASP A 124 -14.60 -1.68 8.24
CA ASP A 124 -14.79 -0.81 7.07
C ASP A 124 -14.20 0.62 7.26
N GLU A 125 -13.54 0.88 8.38
CA GLU A 125 -12.99 2.18 8.79
C GLU A 125 -11.69 2.54 8.05
N TYR A 126 -10.97 1.57 7.47
CA TYR A 126 -9.71 1.81 6.76
C TYR A 126 -9.91 2.00 5.25
N ILE A 127 -10.68 3.03 4.89
CA ILE A 127 -10.88 3.45 3.50
C ILE A 127 -10.12 4.74 3.25
N PHE A 128 -9.02 4.62 2.50
CA PHE A 128 -8.20 5.75 2.13
C PHE A 128 -8.75 6.44 0.89
N THR A 129 -8.87 7.75 0.97
CA THR A 129 -9.28 8.61 -0.14
C THR A 129 -8.14 9.49 -0.61
N ARG A 130 -8.03 9.66 -1.94
CA ARG A 130 -6.98 10.48 -2.54
C ARG A 130 -7.24 11.96 -2.26
N VAL A 131 -6.25 12.64 -1.70
CA VAL A 131 -6.27 14.09 -1.53
C VAL A 131 -6.01 14.74 -2.89
N LYS A 132 -6.96 15.56 -3.35
CA LYS A 132 -6.78 16.38 -4.57
C LYS A 132 -5.95 17.61 -4.20
N ARG A 133 -4.81 17.78 -4.85
CA ARG A 133 -4.07 19.05 -4.85
C ARG A 133 -4.66 20.00 -5.89
#